data_AF-A0A7I8CVY7-F1
#
_entry.id   AF-A0A7I8CVY7-F1
#
_cell.length_a   1.000
_cell.length_b   1.000
_cell.length_c   1.000
_cell.angle_alpha   90.00
_cell.angle_beta   90.00
_cell.angle_gamma   90.00
#
_symmetry.space_group_name_H-M   'P 1'
#
loop_
_entity.id
_entity.type
_entity.pdbx_description
1 polymer ?
#
loop_
_entity_poly.entity_id
_entity_poly.type
_entity_poly.pdbx_seq_one_letter_code
_entity_poly.pdbx_strand_id
1 'polypeptide(L)'
;MYQLSFAGQTLFLGTLLEVLAAFRTDSRLSSVESSDIVLLHGGQPVAVTRYNGTLTVRRPGTARDVFLSMVDEIDGAYFRPNGVMQAAWQIRRSHWKLLYDAFDLTSSARLIFSSDQIDAASDGRGSLGLHDLLQAECERRFGFRYAGPEYGRTRDRNGRHEVHVAYALAEGFPVPETVLAEYRELPEKFSADVAWGQVLLSVPELRGAMSPDKVRVLASIMSREKGGITSQNAALLAMVMRLAPNRPTYVEVDDLLLRHGLVQPYSLPERYASPQPLGRPVSKFAEVYRSRMADYRRDKAVKQLRKERAEERISQRHFDQRMQVAQLEYGRETFAFGNEISEAIDSGDLRFLLDLMDCPDERNRVSKQTVREVFGVKLLGVRAAARRRAIFALAGFNEAFQREWDAAGTPEAREHLVRTHAARMPAGIHPAVFTQSLVAHHVW
;
A
#
# COMPACT_ATOMS: atom_id res chain seq x y z
N MET A 1 -42.15 -20.39 1.55
CA MET A 1 -41.06 -21.39 1.63
C MET A 1 -41.13 -22.31 0.42
N TYR A 2 -39.98 -22.54 -0.18
CA TYR A 2 -39.77 -23.36 -1.37
C TYR A 2 -39.12 -24.69 -1.00
N GLN A 3 -39.54 -25.75 -1.67
CA GLN A 3 -38.93 -27.08 -1.60
C GLN A 3 -38.43 -27.44 -3.00
N LEU A 4 -37.11 -27.57 -3.13
CA LEU A 4 -36.43 -27.92 -4.38
C LEU A 4 -35.90 -29.35 -4.26
N SER A 5 -36.41 -30.25 -5.10
CA SER A 5 -36.01 -31.65 -5.13
C SER A 5 -35.39 -32.03 -6.48
N PHE A 6 -34.24 -32.70 -6.46
CA PHE A 6 -33.52 -33.16 -7.65
C PHE A 6 -32.54 -34.28 -7.27
N ALA A 7 -32.33 -35.27 -8.15
CA ALA A 7 -31.35 -36.35 -7.96
C ALA A 7 -31.39 -37.04 -6.57
N GLY A 8 -32.59 -37.23 -6.01
CA GLY A 8 -32.79 -37.83 -4.68
C GLY A 8 -32.45 -36.90 -3.49
N GLN A 9 -32.15 -35.64 -3.74
CA GLN A 9 -31.86 -34.62 -2.73
C GLN A 9 -33.02 -33.62 -2.62
N THR A 10 -33.17 -33.01 -1.44
CA THR A 10 -34.17 -31.96 -1.20
C THR A 10 -33.53 -30.80 -0.46
N LEU A 11 -33.72 -29.59 -0.97
CA LEU A 11 -33.32 -28.32 -0.36
C LEU A 11 -34.56 -27.52 0.03
N PHE A 12 -34.51 -26.87 1.19
CA PHE A 12 -35.54 -25.94 1.65
C PHE A 12 -35.01 -24.52 1.58
N LEU A 13 -35.73 -23.66 0.88
CA LEU A 13 -35.31 -22.28 0.57
C LEU A 13 -36.44 -21.32 0.99
N GLY A 14 -36.09 -20.17 1.56
CA GLY A 14 -37.07 -19.21 2.07
C GLY A 14 -37.80 -18.46 0.96
N THR A 15 -37.06 -18.10 -0.09
CA THR A 15 -37.45 -17.11 -1.11
C THR A 15 -37.10 -17.54 -2.53
N LEU A 16 -37.75 -16.96 -3.53
CA LEU A 16 -37.44 -17.22 -4.94
C LEU A 16 -36.02 -16.78 -5.30
N LEU A 17 -35.51 -15.71 -4.69
CA LEU A 17 -34.13 -15.26 -4.91
C LEU A 17 -33.10 -16.31 -4.46
N GLU A 18 -33.37 -17.07 -3.39
CA GLU A 18 -32.52 -18.19 -3.00
C GLU A 18 -32.61 -19.36 -3.96
N VAL A 19 -33.78 -19.64 -4.52
CA VAL A 19 -33.93 -20.65 -5.60
C VAL A 19 -33.07 -20.27 -6.79
N LEU A 20 -33.18 -19.02 -7.26
CA LEU A 20 -32.39 -18.52 -8.38
C LEU A 20 -30.89 -18.49 -8.06
N ALA A 21 -30.50 -18.19 -6.82
CA ALA A 21 -29.11 -18.27 -6.39
C ALA A 21 -28.60 -19.72 -6.43
N ALA A 22 -29.36 -20.68 -5.87
CA ALA A 22 -29.02 -22.10 -5.90
C ALA A 22 -28.85 -22.62 -7.33
N PHE A 23 -29.72 -22.22 -8.26
CA PHE A 23 -29.61 -22.54 -9.68
C PHE A 23 -28.30 -22.07 -10.33
N ARG A 24 -27.71 -20.98 -9.84
CA ARG A 24 -26.44 -20.43 -10.36
C ARG A 24 -25.22 -21.02 -9.68
N THR A 25 -25.29 -21.29 -8.37
CA THR A 25 -24.11 -21.62 -7.56
C THR A 25 -23.95 -23.10 -7.26
N ASP A 26 -25.02 -23.88 -7.29
CA ASP A 26 -24.95 -25.31 -7.01
C ASP A 26 -24.60 -26.09 -8.29
N SER A 27 -23.33 -26.51 -8.40
CA SER A 27 -22.84 -27.26 -9.55
C SER A 27 -23.53 -28.62 -9.75
N ARG A 28 -24.25 -29.14 -8.75
CA ARG A 28 -25.03 -30.37 -8.91
C ARG A 28 -26.26 -30.17 -9.80
N LEU A 29 -26.80 -28.95 -9.86
CA LEU A 29 -27.98 -28.62 -10.66
C LEU A 29 -27.66 -28.37 -12.14
N SER A 30 -26.39 -28.09 -12.47
CA SER A 30 -26.02 -27.78 -13.86
C SER A 30 -26.22 -28.97 -14.80
N SER A 31 -26.06 -30.21 -14.31
CA SER A 31 -26.16 -31.44 -15.10
C SER A 31 -27.51 -32.16 -15.04
N VAL A 32 -28.47 -31.66 -14.25
CA VAL A 32 -29.79 -32.29 -14.09
C VAL A 32 -30.77 -31.74 -15.12
N GLU A 33 -31.49 -32.60 -15.82
CA GLU A 33 -32.53 -32.16 -16.75
C GLU A 33 -33.64 -31.39 -16.03
N SER A 34 -34.16 -30.34 -16.66
CA SER A 34 -35.15 -29.46 -15.98
C SER A 34 -36.43 -30.21 -15.62
N SER A 35 -36.77 -31.27 -16.37
CA SER A 35 -37.90 -32.17 -16.11
C SER A 35 -37.76 -32.97 -14.82
N ASP A 36 -36.53 -33.18 -14.38
CA ASP A 36 -36.20 -34.01 -13.21
C ASP A 36 -36.06 -33.16 -11.94
N ILE A 37 -36.30 -31.84 -12.06
CA ILE A 37 -36.28 -30.88 -10.97
C ILE A 37 -37.72 -30.55 -10.57
N VAL A 38 -38.06 -30.84 -9.33
CA VAL A 38 -39.37 -30.50 -8.76
C VAL A 38 -39.20 -29.32 -7.82
N LEU A 39 -39.85 -28.20 -8.13
CA LEU A 39 -39.92 -27.03 -7.25
C LEU A 39 -41.35 -26.83 -6.76
N LEU A 40 -41.54 -26.83 -5.46
CA LEU A 40 -42.82 -26.53 -4.81
C LEU A 40 -42.74 -25.20 -4.05
N HIS A 41 -43.79 -24.40 -4.09
CA HIS A 41 -43.97 -23.21 -3.26
C HIS A 41 -45.29 -23.32 -2.49
N GLY A 42 -45.21 -23.44 -1.17
CA GLY A 42 -46.41 -23.67 -0.34
C GLY A 42 -47.20 -24.92 -0.76
N GLY A 43 -46.50 -25.96 -1.23
CA GLY A 43 -47.09 -27.20 -1.75
C GLY A 43 -47.60 -27.14 -3.19
N GLN A 44 -47.59 -25.96 -3.84
CA GLN A 44 -48.00 -25.81 -5.24
C GLN A 44 -46.79 -25.94 -6.18
N PRO A 45 -46.90 -26.68 -7.30
CA PRO A 45 -45.82 -26.83 -8.26
C PRO A 45 -45.50 -25.50 -8.94
N VAL A 46 -44.20 -25.22 -9.10
CA VAL A 46 -43.68 -24.04 -9.79
C VAL A 46 -42.82 -24.52 -10.96
N ALA A 47 -43.09 -23.99 -12.16
CA ALA A 47 -42.41 -24.41 -13.37
C ALA A 47 -40.93 -23.98 -13.37
N VAL A 48 -40.04 -24.97 -13.46
CA VAL A 48 -38.59 -24.80 -13.67
C VAL A 48 -38.28 -24.98 -15.15
N THR A 49 -37.53 -24.06 -15.74
CA THR A 49 -37.14 -24.10 -17.15
C THR A 49 -35.68 -23.73 -17.32
N ARG A 50 -35.14 -23.88 -18.54
CA ARG A 50 -33.80 -23.38 -18.89
C ARG A 50 -33.91 -22.25 -19.90
N TYR A 51 -33.15 -21.19 -19.65
CA TYR A 51 -32.92 -20.11 -20.60
C TYR A 51 -31.41 -20.01 -20.86
N ASN A 52 -30.99 -20.20 -22.12
CA ASN A 52 -29.58 -20.25 -22.52
C ASN A 52 -28.72 -21.16 -21.61
N GLY A 53 -29.23 -22.36 -21.33
CA GLY A 53 -28.55 -23.35 -20.47
C GLY A 53 -28.64 -23.07 -18.96
N THR A 54 -29.10 -21.89 -18.54
CA THR A 54 -29.25 -21.53 -17.12
C THR A 54 -30.65 -21.86 -16.61
N LEU A 55 -30.74 -22.52 -15.45
CA LEU A 55 -32.02 -22.82 -14.81
C LEU A 55 -32.69 -21.53 -14.32
N THR A 56 -34.01 -21.46 -14.50
CA THR A 56 -34.85 -20.33 -14.11
C THR A 56 -36.24 -20.81 -13.71
N VAL A 57 -36.99 -19.94 -13.07
CA VAL A 57 -38.39 -20.16 -12.69
C VAL A 57 -39.28 -19.25 -13.52
N ARG A 58 -40.49 -19.71 -13.88
CA ARG A 58 -41.53 -18.88 -14.51
C ARG A 58 -42.75 -18.79 -13.59
N ARG A 59 -43.06 -17.56 -13.17
CA ARG A 59 -44.26 -17.26 -12.38
C ARG A 59 -45.31 -16.54 -13.24
N PRO A 60 -46.60 -16.87 -13.08
CA PRO A 60 -47.68 -16.13 -13.70
C PRO A 60 -47.78 -14.71 -13.12
N GLY A 61 -48.35 -13.78 -13.90
CA GLY A 61 -48.52 -12.37 -13.52
C GLY A 61 -47.73 -11.41 -14.42
N THR A 62 -47.80 -10.11 -14.14
CA THR A 62 -47.00 -9.12 -14.86
C THR A 62 -45.53 -9.18 -14.41
N ALA A 63 -44.59 -8.74 -15.26
CA ALA A 63 -43.17 -8.68 -14.88
C ALA A 63 -42.97 -7.85 -13.60
N ARG A 64 -43.71 -6.75 -13.46
CA ARG A 64 -43.68 -5.89 -12.28
C ARG A 64 -44.16 -6.64 -11.03
N ASP A 65 -45.29 -7.33 -11.08
CA ASP A 65 -45.84 -8.04 -9.92
C ASP A 65 -44.93 -9.19 -9.47
N VAL A 66 -44.38 -9.94 -10.43
CA VAL A 66 -43.43 -11.02 -10.15
C VAL A 66 -42.17 -10.46 -9.50
N PHE A 67 -41.62 -9.36 -10.02
CA PHE A 67 -40.44 -8.73 -9.47
C PHE A 67 -40.67 -8.21 -8.04
N LEU A 68 -41.78 -7.48 -7.83
CA LEU A 68 -42.12 -6.94 -6.51
C LEU A 68 -42.39 -8.06 -5.50
N SER A 69 -43.02 -9.16 -5.92
CA SER A 69 -43.21 -10.35 -5.06
C SER A 69 -41.88 -10.94 -4.59
N MET A 70 -40.82 -10.92 -5.42
CA MET A 70 -39.49 -11.38 -4.99
C MET A 70 -38.90 -10.47 -3.92
N VAL A 71 -39.09 -9.15 -4.06
CA VAL A 71 -38.66 -8.16 -3.06
C VAL A 71 -39.46 -8.32 -1.77
N ASP A 72 -40.78 -8.55 -1.86
CA ASP A 72 -41.65 -8.83 -0.71
C ASP A 72 -41.22 -10.07 0.07
N GLU A 73 -40.82 -11.14 -0.63
CA GLU A 73 -40.34 -12.37 -0.01
C GLU A 73 -39.07 -12.16 0.83
N ILE A 74 -38.05 -11.47 0.30
CA ILE A 74 -36.84 -11.18 1.08
C ILE A 74 -37.09 -10.15 2.18
N ASP A 75 -37.97 -9.17 1.93
CA ASP A 75 -38.35 -8.16 2.90
C ASP A 75 -38.98 -8.83 4.13
N GLY A 76 -40.03 -9.64 3.93
CA GLY A 76 -40.71 -10.35 5.01
C GLY A 76 -39.86 -11.43 5.69
N ALA A 77 -39.03 -12.15 4.94
CA ALA A 77 -38.23 -13.25 5.49
C ALA A 77 -37.02 -12.77 6.29
N TYR A 78 -36.31 -11.74 5.80
CA TYR A 78 -34.96 -11.43 6.28
C TYR A 78 -34.75 -9.99 6.74
N PHE A 79 -35.38 -9.00 6.11
CA PHE A 79 -35.21 -7.59 6.49
C PHE A 79 -36.20 -7.15 7.57
N ARG A 80 -37.45 -7.64 7.51
CA ARG A 80 -38.51 -7.42 8.50
C ARG A 80 -39.16 -8.72 8.97
N PRO A 81 -38.40 -9.69 9.52
CA PRO A 81 -39.01 -10.85 10.16
C PRO A 81 -39.98 -10.38 11.25
N ASN A 82 -41.22 -10.89 11.19
CA ASN A 82 -42.33 -10.48 12.07
C ASN A 82 -42.64 -8.97 12.03
N GLY A 83 -42.36 -8.30 10.91
CA GLY A 83 -42.63 -6.87 10.71
C GLY A 83 -41.59 -5.92 11.31
N VAL A 84 -40.55 -6.42 11.98
CA VAL A 84 -39.54 -5.59 12.65
C VAL A 84 -38.30 -5.44 11.78
N MET A 85 -38.00 -4.21 11.37
CA MET A 85 -36.80 -3.89 10.59
C MET A 85 -35.51 -4.26 11.34
N GLN A 86 -34.71 -5.10 10.70
CA GLN A 86 -33.37 -5.46 11.14
C GLN A 86 -32.36 -4.45 10.60
N ALA A 87 -31.38 -4.10 11.42
CA ALA A 87 -30.18 -3.41 10.97
C ALA A 87 -29.35 -4.32 10.05
N ALA A 88 -28.52 -3.72 9.18
CA ALA A 88 -27.68 -4.49 8.25
C ALA A 88 -26.84 -5.56 8.95
N TRP A 89 -26.22 -5.24 10.10
CA TRP A 89 -25.40 -6.18 10.88
C TRP A 89 -26.19 -7.30 11.57
N GLN A 90 -27.54 -7.23 11.61
CA GLN A 90 -28.40 -8.30 12.14
C GLN A 90 -28.75 -9.34 11.09
N ILE A 91 -28.55 -9.02 9.81
CA ILE A 91 -28.90 -9.88 8.69
C ILE A 91 -27.70 -10.79 8.37
N ARG A 92 -27.95 -12.05 8.04
CA ARG A 92 -26.90 -12.97 7.58
C ARG A 92 -26.33 -12.47 6.26
N ARG A 93 -25.02 -12.64 6.02
CA ARG A 93 -24.36 -12.18 4.78
C ARG A 93 -25.00 -12.84 3.56
N SER A 94 -25.30 -14.15 3.65
CA SER A 94 -25.98 -14.89 2.59
C SER A 94 -27.32 -14.25 2.20
N HIS A 95 -28.11 -13.83 3.19
CA HIS A 95 -29.41 -13.18 2.96
C HIS A 95 -29.26 -11.73 2.48
N TRP A 96 -28.28 -10.98 3.02
CA TRP A 96 -27.95 -9.64 2.54
C TRP A 96 -27.57 -9.64 1.05
N LYS A 97 -26.78 -10.64 0.64
CA LYS A 97 -26.38 -10.82 -0.75
C LYS A 97 -27.57 -11.02 -1.69
N LEU A 98 -28.68 -11.61 -1.25
CA LEU A 98 -29.87 -11.79 -2.10
C LEU A 98 -30.43 -10.46 -2.62
N LEU A 99 -30.36 -9.39 -1.81
CA LEU A 99 -30.77 -8.06 -2.25
C LEU A 99 -29.89 -7.54 -3.39
N TYR A 100 -28.58 -7.75 -3.29
CA TYR A 100 -27.62 -7.35 -4.33
C TYR A 100 -27.72 -8.24 -5.57
N ASP A 101 -27.97 -9.54 -5.41
CA ASP A 101 -28.31 -10.43 -6.51
C ASP A 101 -29.59 -9.98 -7.23
N ALA A 102 -30.58 -9.40 -6.52
CA ALA A 102 -31.76 -8.81 -7.14
C ALA A 102 -31.42 -7.58 -7.99
N PHE A 103 -30.47 -6.74 -7.53
CA PHE A 103 -29.94 -5.65 -8.35
C PHE A 103 -29.23 -6.16 -9.61
N ASP A 104 -28.41 -7.20 -9.51
CA ASP A 104 -27.75 -7.81 -10.67
C ASP A 104 -28.76 -8.40 -11.68
N LEU A 105 -29.83 -9.00 -11.16
CA LEU A 105 -30.92 -9.53 -11.98
C LEU A 105 -31.70 -8.46 -12.75
N THR A 106 -31.66 -7.18 -12.35
CA THR A 106 -32.32 -6.08 -13.09
C THR A 106 -31.76 -5.91 -14.50
N SER A 107 -30.50 -6.31 -14.72
CA SER A 107 -29.86 -6.32 -16.06
C SER A 107 -30.07 -7.63 -16.83
N SER A 108 -30.67 -8.65 -16.20
CA SER A 108 -30.83 -9.99 -16.76
C SER A 108 -32.29 -10.46 -16.71
N ALA A 109 -33.21 -9.61 -17.15
CA ALA A 109 -34.66 -9.82 -17.06
C ALA A 109 -35.16 -11.18 -17.59
N ARG A 110 -34.50 -11.74 -18.62
CA ARG A 110 -34.84 -13.05 -19.20
C ARG A 110 -34.58 -14.24 -18.26
N LEU A 111 -33.78 -14.04 -17.21
CA LEU A 111 -33.59 -15.01 -16.11
C LEU A 111 -34.71 -14.97 -15.07
N ILE A 112 -35.73 -14.11 -15.24
CA ILE A 112 -36.88 -14.01 -14.33
C ILE A 112 -38.18 -14.15 -15.13
N PHE A 113 -38.31 -13.40 -16.23
CA PHE A 113 -39.55 -13.28 -16.98
C PHE A 113 -39.54 -14.07 -18.30
N SER A 114 -40.74 -14.46 -18.76
CA SER A 114 -40.94 -14.97 -20.12
C SER A 114 -40.80 -13.85 -21.16
N SER A 115 -40.64 -14.20 -22.44
CA SER A 115 -40.63 -13.20 -23.54
C SER A 115 -41.90 -12.36 -23.54
N ASP A 116 -43.07 -12.99 -23.42
CA ASP A 116 -44.37 -12.29 -23.39
C ASP A 116 -44.46 -11.27 -22.25
N GLN A 117 -43.94 -11.61 -21.06
CA GLN A 117 -43.90 -10.70 -19.92
C GLN A 117 -42.98 -9.51 -20.16
N ILE A 118 -41.85 -9.73 -20.84
CA ILE A 118 -40.90 -8.67 -21.19
C ILE A 118 -41.50 -7.76 -22.24
N ASP A 119 -42.09 -8.31 -23.30
CA ASP A 119 -42.67 -7.55 -24.40
C ASP A 119 -43.86 -6.72 -23.92
N ALA A 120 -44.67 -7.24 -23.00
CA ALA A 120 -45.79 -6.52 -22.39
C ALA A 120 -45.37 -5.41 -21.41
N ALA A 121 -44.21 -5.54 -20.77
CA ALA A 121 -43.74 -4.58 -19.76
C ALA A 121 -42.69 -3.59 -20.28
N SER A 122 -42.12 -3.85 -21.46
CA SER A 122 -41.16 -2.97 -22.10
C SER A 122 -41.82 -1.64 -22.42
N ASP A 123 -41.18 -0.54 -22.03
CA ASP A 123 -41.53 0.75 -22.60
C ASP A 123 -41.27 0.75 -24.11
N GLY A 124 -41.81 1.72 -24.84
CA GLY A 124 -41.58 1.88 -26.28
C GLY A 124 -40.10 2.08 -26.67
N ARG A 125 -39.17 2.05 -25.70
CA ARG A 125 -37.71 2.14 -25.87
C ARG A 125 -36.99 0.81 -25.53
N GLY A 126 -37.71 -0.27 -25.22
CA GLY A 126 -37.10 -1.57 -24.94
C GLY A 126 -36.69 -1.79 -23.47
N SER A 127 -36.98 -0.87 -22.56
CA SER A 127 -36.55 -0.91 -21.16
C SER A 127 -37.68 -1.33 -20.21
N LEU A 128 -37.36 -2.18 -19.24
CA LEU A 128 -38.28 -2.59 -18.18
C LEU A 128 -38.21 -1.70 -16.93
N GLY A 129 -37.24 -0.79 -16.84
CA GLY A 129 -37.07 0.11 -15.70
C GLY A 129 -36.88 -0.57 -14.33
N LEU A 130 -36.49 -1.86 -14.31
CA LEU A 130 -36.43 -2.66 -13.08
C LEU A 130 -35.41 -2.15 -12.07
N HIS A 131 -34.29 -1.61 -12.54
CA HIS A 131 -33.27 -1.06 -11.65
C HIS A 131 -33.81 0.14 -10.86
N ASP A 132 -34.43 1.10 -11.54
CA ASP A 132 -35.02 2.28 -10.90
C ASP A 132 -36.21 1.92 -10.00
N LEU A 133 -37.01 0.93 -10.43
CA LEU A 133 -38.07 0.36 -9.60
C LEU A 133 -37.50 -0.22 -8.29
N LEU A 134 -36.43 -1.02 -8.37
CA LEU A 134 -35.79 -1.60 -7.19
C LEU A 134 -35.16 -0.52 -6.30
N GLN A 135 -34.50 0.49 -6.88
CA GLN A 135 -33.95 1.62 -6.12
C GLN A 135 -35.05 2.34 -5.31
N ALA A 136 -36.19 2.63 -5.95
CA ALA A 136 -37.33 3.29 -5.31
C ALA A 136 -37.94 2.43 -4.21
N GLU A 137 -38.11 1.14 -4.45
CA GLU A 137 -38.65 0.20 -3.46
C GLU A 137 -37.69 -0.01 -2.30
N CYS A 138 -36.38 -0.10 -2.53
CA CYS A 138 -35.38 -0.21 -1.48
C CYS A 138 -35.34 1.05 -0.61
N GLU A 139 -35.39 2.24 -1.20
CA GLU A 139 -35.47 3.49 -0.44
C GLU A 139 -36.75 3.53 0.41
N ARG A 140 -37.89 3.19 -0.18
CA ARG A 140 -39.20 3.19 0.50
C ARG A 140 -39.27 2.17 1.64
N ARG A 141 -38.71 0.98 1.42
CA ARG A 141 -38.81 -0.15 2.36
C ARG A 141 -37.69 -0.11 3.38
N PHE A 142 -36.45 -0.08 2.94
CA PHE A 142 -35.27 -0.28 3.77
C PHE A 142 -34.63 1.04 4.22
N GLY A 143 -35.04 2.18 3.63
CA GLY A 143 -34.44 3.49 3.91
C GLY A 143 -33.10 3.70 3.20
N PHE A 144 -32.76 2.85 2.23
CA PHE A 144 -31.51 2.97 1.47
C PHE A 144 -31.61 2.40 0.05
N ARG A 145 -30.72 2.86 -0.81
CA ARG A 145 -30.55 2.46 -2.22
C ARG A 145 -29.43 1.43 -2.40
N TYR A 146 -29.07 1.08 -3.63
CA TYR A 146 -27.95 0.17 -3.93
C TYR A 146 -26.66 0.44 -3.13
N ALA A 147 -26.35 1.72 -2.85
CA ALA A 147 -25.20 2.13 -2.03
C ALA A 147 -25.26 1.66 -0.57
N GLY A 148 -26.34 1.00 -0.13
CA GLY A 148 -26.54 0.50 1.22
C GLY A 148 -26.88 1.58 2.24
N PRO A 149 -27.15 1.18 3.50
CA PRO A 149 -27.41 2.11 4.58
C PRO A 149 -26.13 2.83 5.02
N GLU A 150 -26.31 3.84 5.86
CA GLU A 150 -25.20 4.48 6.56
C GLU A 150 -24.54 3.50 7.54
N TYR A 151 -23.22 3.57 7.68
CA TYR A 151 -22.47 2.69 8.59
C TYR A 151 -21.73 3.48 9.68
N GLY A 152 -21.69 2.90 10.88
CA GLY A 152 -21.11 3.52 12.06
C GLY A 152 -21.60 4.96 12.27
N ARG A 153 -20.71 5.84 12.70
CA ARG A 153 -20.98 7.28 12.91
C ARG A 153 -20.38 8.19 11.82
N THR A 154 -20.21 7.69 10.59
CA THR A 154 -19.54 8.44 9.51
C THR A 154 -20.49 9.21 8.59
N ARG A 155 -21.79 8.89 8.60
CA ARG A 155 -22.81 9.31 7.59
C ARG A 155 -22.54 8.81 6.17
N ASP A 156 -21.47 8.05 5.96
CA ASP A 156 -21.17 7.44 4.68
C ASP A 156 -22.02 6.19 4.48
N ARG A 157 -22.35 5.89 3.23
CA ARG A 157 -23.12 4.70 2.83
C ARG A 157 -22.21 3.63 2.25
N ASN A 158 -22.49 2.37 2.52
CA ASN A 158 -21.80 1.25 1.88
C ASN A 158 -22.71 0.04 1.68
N GLY A 159 -22.66 -0.60 0.52
CA GLY A 159 -23.46 -1.79 0.24
C GLY A 159 -22.83 -3.10 0.73
N ARG A 160 -21.54 -3.10 1.06
CA ARG A 160 -20.83 -4.29 1.53
C ARG A 160 -21.21 -4.62 2.97
N HIS A 161 -21.68 -5.85 3.17
CA HIS A 161 -22.15 -6.32 4.46
C HIS A 161 -21.05 -6.30 5.54
N GLU A 162 -19.82 -6.66 5.16
CA GLU A 162 -18.67 -6.74 6.08
C GLU A 162 -18.30 -5.39 6.69
N VAL A 163 -18.60 -4.28 6.01
CA VAL A 163 -18.41 -2.93 6.55
C VAL A 163 -19.36 -2.73 7.74
N HIS A 164 -20.64 -3.03 7.56
CA HIS A 164 -21.65 -2.90 8.62
C HIS A 164 -21.34 -3.77 9.82
N VAL A 165 -20.92 -5.02 9.59
CA VAL A 165 -20.54 -5.94 10.67
C VAL A 165 -19.29 -5.47 11.40
N ALA A 166 -18.23 -5.03 10.69
CA ALA A 166 -17.00 -4.55 11.32
C ALA A 166 -17.26 -3.33 12.22
N TYR A 167 -18.03 -2.35 11.73
CA TYR A 167 -18.38 -1.16 12.51
C TYR A 167 -19.30 -1.49 13.68
N ALA A 168 -20.29 -2.38 13.50
CA ALA A 168 -21.16 -2.81 14.58
C ALA A 168 -20.39 -3.49 15.71
N LEU A 169 -19.43 -4.37 15.37
CA LEU A 169 -18.54 -4.99 16.35
C LEU A 169 -17.68 -3.97 17.08
N ALA A 170 -17.13 -2.98 16.36
CA ALA A 170 -16.29 -1.93 16.95
C ALA A 170 -17.07 -1.06 17.93
N GLU A 171 -18.32 -0.73 17.58
CA GLU A 171 -19.22 0.08 18.42
C GLU A 171 -19.89 -0.74 19.54
N GLY A 172 -19.70 -2.06 19.57
CA GLY A 172 -20.24 -2.93 20.61
C GLY A 172 -21.72 -3.25 20.44
N PHE A 173 -22.26 -3.10 19.23
CA PHE A 173 -23.63 -3.56 18.94
C PHE A 173 -23.73 -5.08 19.01
N PRO A 174 -24.89 -5.63 19.42
CA PRO A 174 -25.07 -7.06 19.65
C PRO A 174 -25.24 -7.84 18.34
N VAL A 175 -24.15 -8.02 17.58
CA VAL A 175 -24.17 -8.77 16.31
C VAL A 175 -24.57 -10.23 16.55
N PRO A 176 -25.64 -10.75 15.89
CA PRO A 176 -26.12 -12.10 16.13
C PRO A 176 -25.07 -13.17 15.81
N GLU A 177 -25.02 -14.22 16.63
CA GLU A 177 -24.06 -15.31 16.45
C GLU A 177 -24.22 -16.03 15.10
N THR A 178 -25.44 -16.10 14.58
CA THR A 178 -25.72 -16.63 13.23
C THR A 178 -25.04 -15.83 12.11
N VAL A 179 -24.89 -14.52 12.29
CA VAL A 179 -24.14 -13.65 11.36
C VAL A 179 -22.65 -13.90 11.51
N LEU A 180 -22.13 -13.95 12.74
CA LEU A 180 -20.72 -14.18 13.01
C LEU A 180 -20.25 -15.56 12.55
N ALA A 181 -21.08 -16.60 12.71
CA ALA A 181 -20.81 -17.95 12.27
C ALA A 181 -20.51 -18.00 10.76
N GLU A 182 -21.35 -17.37 9.92
CA GLU A 182 -21.08 -17.30 8.47
C GLU A 182 -19.73 -16.65 8.17
N TYR A 183 -19.38 -15.56 8.86
CA TYR A 183 -18.08 -14.92 8.64
C TYR A 183 -16.91 -15.82 9.03
N ARG A 184 -17.04 -16.65 10.07
CA ARG A 184 -15.97 -17.58 10.46
C ARG A 184 -15.71 -18.65 9.38
N GLU A 185 -16.76 -19.10 8.68
CA GLU A 185 -16.68 -20.10 7.61
C GLU A 185 -16.09 -19.55 6.30
N LEU A 186 -16.07 -18.23 6.10
CA LEU A 186 -15.53 -17.63 4.88
C LEU A 186 -14.00 -17.69 4.84
N PRO A 187 -13.40 -18.21 3.75
CA PRO A 187 -11.95 -18.18 3.53
C PRO A 187 -11.43 -16.74 3.48
N GLU A 188 -12.08 -15.90 2.65
CA GLU A 188 -11.81 -14.47 2.55
C GLU A 188 -12.93 -13.71 3.25
N LYS A 189 -12.66 -13.30 4.50
CA LYS A 189 -13.53 -12.47 5.31
C LYS A 189 -12.91 -11.10 5.46
N PHE A 190 -13.73 -10.05 5.37
CA PHE A 190 -13.32 -8.64 5.47
C PHE A 190 -12.24 -8.22 4.44
N SER A 191 -12.62 -7.44 3.43
CA SER A 191 -11.68 -6.90 2.43
C SER A 191 -10.62 -5.99 3.04
N ALA A 192 -9.55 -5.68 2.28
CA ALA A 192 -8.36 -4.97 2.76
C ALA A 192 -8.64 -3.68 3.57
N ASP A 193 -9.62 -2.88 3.18
CA ASP A 193 -10.00 -1.63 3.84
C ASP A 193 -10.76 -1.82 5.17
N VAL A 194 -11.34 -3.01 5.38
CA VAL A 194 -12.01 -3.42 6.62
C VAL A 194 -11.38 -4.66 7.28
N ALA A 195 -10.16 -5.02 6.88
CA ALA A 195 -9.45 -6.20 7.39
C ALA A 195 -9.28 -6.17 8.92
N TRP A 196 -9.26 -4.98 9.52
CA TRP A 196 -9.27 -4.78 10.97
C TRP A 196 -10.49 -5.39 11.67
N GLY A 197 -11.62 -5.57 10.97
CA GLY A 197 -12.81 -6.26 11.48
C GLY A 197 -12.57 -7.72 11.86
N GLN A 198 -11.59 -8.38 11.22
CA GLN A 198 -11.20 -9.75 11.56
C GLN A 198 -10.66 -9.87 13.00
N VAL A 199 -10.02 -8.82 13.52
CA VAL A 199 -9.56 -8.78 14.91
C VAL A 199 -10.75 -8.85 15.85
N LEU A 200 -11.82 -8.11 15.57
CA LEU A 200 -13.01 -8.07 16.41
C LEU A 200 -13.86 -9.34 16.30
N LEU A 201 -13.80 -10.03 15.15
CA LEU A 201 -14.38 -11.36 15.01
C LEU A 201 -13.64 -12.37 15.89
N SER A 202 -12.30 -12.34 15.85
CA SER A 202 -11.42 -13.31 16.52
C SER A 202 -11.24 -13.07 18.02
N VAL A 203 -11.31 -11.81 18.45
CA VAL A 203 -11.04 -11.38 19.84
C VAL A 203 -12.25 -10.57 20.34
N PRO A 204 -13.30 -11.24 20.86
CA PRO A 204 -14.54 -10.60 21.29
C PRO A 204 -14.37 -9.54 22.37
N GLU A 205 -13.33 -9.64 23.19
CA GLU A 205 -13.01 -8.74 24.29
C GLU A 205 -12.70 -7.30 23.84
N LEU A 206 -12.39 -7.11 22.54
CA LEU A 206 -12.16 -5.79 21.95
C LEU A 206 -13.42 -5.13 21.38
N ARG A 207 -14.55 -5.87 21.30
CA ARG A 207 -15.81 -5.33 20.77
C ARG A 207 -16.33 -4.24 21.70
N GLY A 208 -16.67 -3.07 21.15
CA GLY A 208 -17.12 -1.91 21.93
C GLY A 208 -16.05 -1.26 22.82
N ALA A 209 -14.81 -1.77 22.85
CA ALA A 209 -13.79 -1.28 23.77
C ALA A 209 -13.16 0.06 23.33
N MET A 210 -13.21 0.38 22.03
CA MET A 210 -12.62 1.59 21.45
C MET A 210 -13.29 1.95 20.11
N SER A 211 -13.05 3.17 19.62
CA SER A 211 -13.60 3.62 18.33
C SER A 211 -13.09 2.80 17.13
N PRO A 212 -13.85 2.72 16.02
CA PRO A 212 -13.40 2.05 14.80
C PRO A 212 -12.02 2.53 14.31
N ASP A 213 -11.75 3.84 14.40
CA ASP A 213 -10.47 4.41 14.00
C ASP A 213 -9.31 3.91 14.87
N LYS A 214 -9.52 3.76 16.18
CA LYS A 214 -8.54 3.16 17.10
C LYS A 214 -8.29 1.70 16.77
N VAL A 215 -9.35 0.90 16.56
CA VAL A 215 -9.22 -0.52 16.19
C VAL A 215 -8.44 -0.65 14.88
N ARG A 216 -8.75 0.17 13.88
CA ARG A 216 -8.09 0.14 12.56
C ARG A 216 -6.58 0.35 12.68
N VAL A 217 -6.16 1.38 13.41
CA VAL A 217 -4.75 1.69 13.59
C VAL A 217 -4.05 0.63 14.44
N LEU A 218 -4.67 0.21 15.55
CA LEU A 218 -4.13 -0.84 16.41
C LEU A 218 -3.93 -2.16 15.64
N ALA A 219 -4.95 -2.61 14.89
CA ALA A 219 -4.88 -3.81 14.07
C ALA A 219 -3.77 -3.71 13.01
N SER A 220 -3.60 -2.54 12.40
CA SER A 220 -2.53 -2.31 11.42
C SER A 220 -1.14 -2.47 12.02
N ILE A 221 -0.88 -1.89 13.20
CA ILE A 221 0.40 -2.01 13.89
C ILE A 221 0.64 -3.46 14.31
N MET A 222 -0.31 -4.05 15.02
CA MET A 222 -0.17 -5.40 15.59
C MET A 222 -0.13 -6.51 14.53
N SER A 223 -0.61 -6.27 13.31
CA SER A 223 -0.47 -7.23 12.20
C SER A 223 0.99 -7.55 11.85
N ARG A 224 1.93 -6.66 12.19
CA ARG A 224 3.37 -6.82 11.95
C ARG A 224 4.14 -7.33 13.16
N GLU A 225 3.50 -7.37 14.33
CA GLU A 225 4.14 -7.72 15.59
C GLU A 225 4.08 -9.23 15.83
N LYS A 226 5.16 -9.79 16.37
CA LYS A 226 5.19 -11.20 16.76
C LYS A 226 4.20 -11.42 17.91
N GLY A 227 3.14 -12.20 17.65
CA GLY A 227 2.09 -12.51 18.63
C GLY A 227 0.77 -11.78 18.41
N GLY A 228 0.74 -10.69 17.62
CA GLY A 228 -0.48 -10.00 17.22
C GLY A 228 -1.42 -9.63 18.37
N ILE A 229 -2.72 -9.57 18.06
CA ILE A 229 -3.79 -9.30 19.03
C ILE A 229 -4.42 -10.64 19.44
N THR A 230 -4.51 -10.89 20.74
CA THR A 230 -5.05 -12.13 21.32
C THR A 230 -5.94 -11.81 22.53
N SER A 231 -6.76 -12.77 22.96
CA SER A 231 -7.54 -12.62 24.20
C SER A 231 -6.66 -12.34 25.44
N GLN A 232 -5.41 -12.81 25.44
CA GLN A 232 -4.48 -12.59 26.57
C GLN A 232 -4.02 -11.14 26.71
N ASN A 233 -3.84 -10.43 25.59
CA ASN A 233 -3.39 -9.02 25.60
C ASN A 233 -4.50 -8.00 25.34
N ALA A 234 -5.70 -8.44 24.92
CA ALA A 234 -6.83 -7.59 24.53
C ALA A 234 -7.18 -6.52 25.57
N ALA A 235 -7.36 -6.91 26.83
CA ALA A 235 -7.73 -5.98 27.89
C ALA A 235 -6.66 -4.89 28.13
N LEU A 236 -5.38 -5.27 28.07
CA LEU A 236 -4.26 -4.34 28.22
C LEU A 236 -4.15 -3.40 27.01
N LEU A 237 -4.28 -3.92 25.79
CA LEU A 237 -4.31 -3.11 24.57
C LEU A 237 -5.48 -2.12 24.62
N ALA A 238 -6.68 -2.55 25.00
CA ALA A 238 -7.83 -1.68 25.13
C ALA A 238 -7.62 -0.59 26.18
N MET A 239 -7.04 -0.92 27.33
CA MET A 239 -6.71 0.03 28.38
C MET A 239 -5.75 1.11 27.91
N VAL A 240 -4.64 0.71 27.25
CA VAL A 240 -3.66 1.65 26.71
C VAL A 240 -4.28 2.51 25.61
N MET A 241 -5.10 1.93 24.72
CA MET A 241 -5.78 2.67 23.65
C MET A 241 -6.78 3.72 24.17
N ARG A 242 -7.20 3.69 25.43
CA ARG A 242 -7.98 4.80 26.03
C ARG A 242 -7.19 6.09 26.12
N LEU A 243 -5.86 6.01 26.19
CA LEU A 243 -4.97 7.18 26.26
C LEU A 243 -4.78 7.88 24.90
N ALA A 244 -5.07 7.19 23.79
CA ALA A 244 -5.02 7.77 22.45
C ALA A 244 -6.26 8.64 22.17
N PRO A 245 -6.19 9.65 21.28
CA PRO A 245 -7.36 10.37 20.80
C PRO A 245 -8.30 9.43 20.01
N ASN A 246 -9.57 9.82 19.84
CA ASN A 246 -10.58 8.98 19.17
C ASN A 246 -10.30 8.74 17.68
N ARG A 247 -9.51 9.61 17.06
CA ARG A 247 -9.04 9.51 15.67
C ARG A 247 -7.51 9.58 15.65
N PRO A 248 -6.81 8.57 16.17
CA PRO A 248 -5.37 8.65 16.28
C PRO A 248 -4.71 8.37 14.93
N THR A 249 -3.52 8.92 14.74
CA THR A 249 -2.62 8.57 13.66
C THR A 249 -1.87 7.27 13.98
N TYR A 250 -1.27 6.66 12.94
CA TYR A 250 -0.39 5.51 13.13
C TYR A 250 0.77 5.80 14.08
N VAL A 251 1.39 6.96 13.94
CA VAL A 251 2.56 7.38 14.74
C VAL A 251 2.21 7.52 16.21
N GLU A 252 1.09 8.17 16.54
CA GLU A 252 0.64 8.33 17.93
C GLU A 252 0.39 6.99 18.63
N VAL A 253 -0.26 6.04 17.95
CA VAL A 253 -0.55 4.73 18.52
C VAL A 253 0.73 3.91 18.66
N ASP A 254 1.59 3.88 17.64
CA ASP A 254 2.85 3.13 17.70
C ASP A 254 3.78 3.64 18.82
N ASP A 255 3.89 4.96 18.98
CA ASP A 255 4.63 5.58 20.08
C ASP A 255 4.01 5.28 21.45
N LEU A 256 2.68 5.28 21.54
CA LEU A 256 1.96 4.93 22.77
C LEU A 256 2.21 3.47 23.16
N LEU A 257 2.04 2.53 22.23
CA LEU A 257 2.26 1.12 22.48
C LEU A 257 3.74 0.85 22.86
N LEU A 258 4.69 1.53 22.22
CA LEU A 258 6.12 1.43 22.55
C LEU A 258 6.41 1.91 23.98
N ARG A 259 5.87 3.08 24.37
CA ARG A 259 6.05 3.62 25.73
C ARG A 259 5.53 2.69 26.83
N HIS A 260 4.50 1.89 26.51
CA HIS A 260 3.94 0.89 27.42
C HIS A 260 4.55 -0.51 27.26
N GLY A 261 5.59 -0.68 26.44
CA GLY A 261 6.28 -1.96 26.24
C GLY A 261 5.44 -3.03 25.53
N LEU A 262 4.35 -2.64 24.87
CA LEU A 262 3.44 -3.55 24.17
C LEU A 262 3.97 -3.97 22.79
N VAL A 263 4.91 -3.20 22.28
CA VAL A 263 5.60 -3.44 21.02
C VAL A 263 7.09 -3.20 21.25
N GLN A 264 7.95 -3.92 20.53
CA GLN A 264 9.42 -3.86 20.73
C GLN A 264 10.15 -2.97 19.71
N PRO A 265 11.23 -2.25 20.08
CA PRO A 265 12.04 -1.51 19.12
C PRO A 265 12.43 -2.38 17.92
N TYR A 266 12.47 -1.80 16.72
CA TYR A 266 12.83 -2.59 15.54
C TYR A 266 14.30 -3.02 15.59
N SER A 267 14.52 -4.31 15.33
CA SER A 267 15.86 -4.86 15.14
C SER A 267 16.54 -4.25 13.92
N LEU A 268 17.86 -4.15 13.96
CA LEU A 268 18.65 -3.77 12.79
C LEU A 268 18.56 -4.86 11.71
N PRO A 269 18.59 -4.49 10.42
CA PRO A 269 18.72 -5.45 9.33
C PRO A 269 19.97 -6.33 9.49
N GLU A 270 19.86 -7.61 9.11
CA GLU A 270 20.93 -8.61 9.29
C GLU A 270 22.26 -8.21 8.65
N ARG A 271 22.23 -7.42 7.56
CA ARG A 271 23.44 -6.89 6.92
C ARG A 271 24.35 -6.14 7.89
N TYR A 272 23.82 -5.59 8.99
CA TYR A 272 24.59 -4.88 10.02
C TYR A 272 25.25 -5.78 11.06
N ALA A 273 24.96 -7.09 11.06
CA ALA A 273 25.55 -8.07 11.97
C ALA A 273 27.00 -8.41 11.61
N SER A 274 27.39 -8.25 10.34
CA SER A 274 28.73 -8.61 9.84
C SER A 274 29.52 -7.38 9.37
N PRO A 275 30.83 -7.31 9.62
CA PRO A 275 31.69 -6.27 9.03
C PRO A 275 31.65 -6.29 7.50
N GLN A 276 31.66 -5.10 6.89
CA GLN A 276 31.72 -4.96 5.44
C GLN A 276 33.17 -4.69 4.99
N PRO A 277 33.68 -5.36 3.95
CA PRO A 277 34.98 -5.02 3.37
C PRO A 277 34.91 -3.65 2.70
N LEU A 278 35.77 -2.71 3.14
CA LEU A 278 35.76 -1.32 2.67
C LEU A 278 36.77 -1.05 1.54
N GLY A 279 37.69 -1.99 1.32
CA GLY A 279 38.90 -1.80 0.53
C GLY A 279 40.03 -1.14 1.33
N ARG A 280 41.09 -0.74 0.64
CA ARG A 280 42.21 0.04 1.20
C ARG A 280 42.32 1.38 0.45
N PRO A 281 42.69 2.46 1.14
CA PRO A 281 42.98 3.72 0.48
C PRO A 281 44.25 3.60 -0.37
N VAL A 282 44.21 4.14 -1.59
CA VAL A 282 45.42 4.28 -2.43
C VAL A 282 46.21 5.55 -2.10
N SER A 283 45.59 6.50 -1.40
CA SER A 283 46.21 7.78 -1.03
C SER A 283 45.54 8.43 0.19
N LYS A 284 46.20 9.44 0.75
CA LYS A 284 45.62 10.33 1.78
C LYS A 284 44.35 11.02 1.29
N PHE A 285 44.23 11.29 -0.02
CA PHE A 285 42.99 11.84 -0.58
C PHE A 285 41.82 10.88 -0.38
N ALA A 286 42.00 9.60 -0.71
CA ALA A 286 40.95 8.60 -0.56
C ALA A 286 40.51 8.43 0.90
N GLU A 287 41.44 8.52 1.85
CA GLU A 287 41.16 8.47 3.30
C GLU A 287 40.30 9.64 3.78
N VAL A 288 40.73 10.86 3.46
CA VAL A 288 40.02 12.08 3.85
C VAL A 288 38.67 12.16 3.14
N TYR A 289 38.62 11.79 1.86
CA TYR A 289 37.40 11.77 1.07
C TYR A 289 36.34 10.85 1.70
N ARG A 290 36.71 9.58 1.98
CA ARG A 290 35.81 8.60 2.59
C ARG A 290 35.26 9.13 3.90
N SER A 291 36.13 9.63 4.78
CA SER A 291 35.74 10.13 6.10
C SER A 291 34.76 11.30 5.99
N ARG A 292 35.03 12.28 5.12
CA ARG A 292 34.13 13.41 4.87
C ARG A 292 32.81 13.01 4.23
N MET A 293 32.82 12.04 3.32
CA MET A 293 31.61 11.53 2.70
C MET A 293 30.74 10.81 3.72
N ALA A 294 31.35 9.97 4.58
CA ALA A 294 30.67 9.28 5.65
C ALA A 294 30.03 10.27 6.65
N ASP A 295 30.77 11.31 7.08
CA ASP A 295 30.24 12.38 7.92
C ASP A 295 29.08 13.11 7.24
N TYR A 296 29.26 13.53 5.97
CA TYR A 296 28.22 14.24 5.22
C TYR A 296 26.93 13.43 5.10
N ARG A 297 27.02 12.13 4.76
CA ARG A 297 25.87 11.24 4.64
C ARG A 297 25.17 11.04 5.97
N ARG A 298 25.94 10.76 7.04
CA ARG A 298 25.42 10.63 8.41
C ARG A 298 24.67 11.88 8.83
N ASP A 299 25.29 13.05 8.73
CA ASP A 299 24.73 14.30 9.22
C ASP A 299 23.48 14.71 8.43
N LYS A 300 23.49 14.49 7.10
CA LYS A 300 22.31 14.69 6.25
C LYS A 300 21.16 13.76 6.64
N ALA A 301 21.44 12.47 6.83
CA ALA A 301 20.45 11.49 7.26
C ALA A 301 19.88 11.84 8.64
N VAL A 302 20.74 12.11 9.63
CA VAL A 302 20.33 12.49 11.00
C VAL A 302 19.48 13.75 10.99
N LYS A 303 19.87 14.78 10.23
CA LYS A 303 19.09 16.02 10.10
C LYS A 303 17.71 15.75 9.52
N GLN A 304 17.62 14.93 8.48
CA GLN A 304 16.36 14.56 7.86
C GLN A 304 15.48 13.74 8.81
N LEU A 305 16.04 12.76 9.52
CA LEU A 305 15.30 11.94 10.50
C LEU A 305 14.77 12.77 11.66
N ARG A 306 15.56 13.71 12.19
CA ARG A 306 15.11 14.63 13.24
C ARG A 306 13.96 15.52 12.76
N LYS A 307 14.03 15.99 11.51
CA LYS A 307 12.96 16.75 10.89
C LYS A 307 11.68 15.91 10.74
N GLU A 308 11.79 14.70 10.19
CA GLU A 308 10.65 13.78 10.05
C GLU A 308 10.02 13.41 11.39
N ARG A 309 10.82 13.24 12.44
CA ARG A 309 10.34 12.97 13.79
C ARG A 309 9.63 14.19 14.39
N ALA A 310 10.19 15.38 14.25
CA ALA A 310 9.58 16.63 14.72
C ALA A 310 8.26 16.96 13.99
N GLU A 311 8.12 16.53 12.74
CA GLU A 311 6.89 16.65 11.94
C GLU A 311 5.96 15.44 12.12
N GLU A 312 6.23 14.57 13.10
CA GLU A 312 5.42 13.38 13.45
C GLU A 312 5.12 12.44 12.27
N ARG A 313 6.00 12.40 11.27
CA ARG A 313 5.86 11.51 10.09
C ARG A 313 6.36 10.09 10.36
N ILE A 314 7.22 9.92 11.35
CA ILE A 314 7.78 8.64 11.75
C ILE A 314 7.63 8.44 13.26
N SER A 315 7.38 7.19 13.66
CA SER A 315 7.33 6.79 15.06
C SER A 315 8.72 6.69 15.68
N GLN A 316 8.76 6.66 17.01
CA GLN A 316 9.96 6.62 17.81
C GLN A 316 10.82 5.40 17.48
N ARG A 317 10.23 4.20 17.36
CA ARG A 317 10.97 2.99 16.97
C ARG A 317 11.56 3.05 15.56
N HIS A 318 10.87 3.69 14.61
CA HIS A 318 11.40 3.92 13.26
C HIS A 318 12.55 4.92 13.30
N PHE A 319 12.38 6.00 14.06
CA PHE A 319 13.43 6.99 14.28
C PHE A 319 14.66 6.34 14.91
N ASP A 320 14.52 5.59 16.00
CA ASP A 320 15.61 4.94 16.72
C ASP A 320 16.37 3.94 15.82
N GLN A 321 15.64 3.08 15.11
CA GLN A 321 16.25 2.12 14.17
C GLN A 321 17.02 2.85 13.05
N ARG A 322 16.41 3.88 12.44
CA ARG A 322 17.04 4.62 11.34
C ARG A 322 18.23 5.46 11.83
N MET A 323 18.19 5.97 13.05
CA MET A 323 19.32 6.66 13.69
C MET A 323 20.50 5.69 13.90
N GLN A 324 20.25 4.49 14.41
CA GLN A 324 21.29 3.46 14.54
C GLN A 324 21.85 3.06 13.16
N VAL A 325 20.99 2.88 12.16
CA VAL A 325 21.42 2.63 10.78
C VAL A 325 22.33 3.75 10.27
N ALA A 326 21.94 5.02 10.43
CA ALA A 326 22.75 6.15 9.98
C ALA A 326 24.13 6.21 10.67
N GLN A 327 24.21 5.80 11.95
CA GLN A 327 25.48 5.69 12.68
C GLN A 327 26.35 4.55 12.15
N LEU A 328 25.76 3.39 11.84
CA LEU A 328 26.48 2.22 11.35
C LEU A 328 26.95 2.38 9.90
N GLU A 329 26.17 3.08 9.06
CA GLU A 329 26.55 3.40 7.68
C GLU A 329 27.84 4.22 7.59
N TYR A 330 28.16 5.04 8.61
CA TYR A 330 29.43 5.76 8.68
C TYR A 330 30.63 4.81 8.54
N GLY A 331 30.57 3.64 9.19
CA GLY A 331 31.63 2.64 9.13
C GLY A 331 31.71 1.87 7.81
N ARG A 332 30.73 2.03 6.93
CA ARG A 332 30.51 1.18 5.74
C ARG A 332 30.82 1.86 4.41
N GLU A 333 31.14 3.15 4.43
CA GLU A 333 31.60 3.85 3.24
C GLU A 333 32.88 3.21 2.69
N THR A 334 32.94 2.94 1.39
CA THR A 334 34.10 2.31 0.76
C THR A 334 35.13 3.35 0.32
N PHE A 335 36.37 2.91 0.07
CA PHE A 335 37.40 3.77 -0.50
C PHE A 335 37.32 3.91 -2.03
N ALA A 336 36.50 3.10 -2.71
CA ALA A 336 36.55 2.92 -4.17
C ALA A 336 36.50 4.24 -4.95
N PHE A 337 35.50 5.10 -4.66
CA PHE A 337 35.36 6.37 -5.38
C PHE A 337 36.44 7.39 -4.99
N GLY A 338 36.90 7.37 -3.73
CA GLY A 338 38.04 8.19 -3.32
C GLY A 338 39.34 7.77 -4.02
N ASN A 339 39.51 6.47 -4.25
CA ASN A 339 40.64 5.91 -4.99
C ASN A 339 40.57 6.31 -6.47
N GLU A 340 39.40 6.20 -7.10
CA GLU A 340 39.17 6.61 -8.50
C GLU A 340 39.50 8.09 -8.71
N ILE A 341 39.04 8.97 -7.81
CA ILE A 341 39.39 10.40 -7.90
C ILE A 341 40.88 10.62 -7.70
N SER A 342 41.51 9.92 -6.74
CA SER A 342 42.95 10.04 -6.53
C SER A 342 43.73 9.65 -7.79
N GLU A 343 43.36 8.51 -8.40
CA GLU A 343 43.98 8.02 -9.63
C GLU A 343 43.77 8.98 -10.80
N ALA A 344 42.59 9.61 -10.92
CA ALA A 344 42.34 10.64 -11.93
C ALA A 344 43.20 11.91 -11.72
N ILE A 345 43.49 12.28 -10.47
CA ILE A 345 44.43 13.38 -10.16
C ILE A 345 45.87 12.97 -10.51
N ASP A 346 46.29 11.78 -10.08
CA ASP A 346 47.65 11.29 -10.29
C ASP A 346 47.98 11.06 -11.78
N SER A 347 47.00 10.60 -12.57
CA SER A 347 47.11 10.39 -14.02
C SER A 347 46.83 11.64 -14.85
N GLY A 348 46.35 12.73 -14.25
CA GLY A 348 45.97 13.95 -14.96
C GLY A 348 44.75 13.77 -15.89
N ASP A 349 43.79 12.93 -15.52
CA ASP A 349 42.54 12.75 -16.26
C ASP A 349 41.64 13.99 -16.16
N LEU A 350 41.95 14.97 -16.99
CA LEU A 350 41.27 16.26 -17.05
C LEU A 350 39.77 16.11 -17.34
N ARG A 351 39.38 15.12 -18.15
CA ARG A 351 37.98 14.92 -18.52
C ARG A 351 37.17 14.51 -17.29
N PHE A 352 37.63 13.49 -16.58
CA PHE A 352 36.99 13.03 -15.35
C PHE A 352 36.90 14.14 -14.31
N LEU A 353 37.99 14.88 -14.10
CA LEU A 353 38.05 15.95 -13.11
C LEU A 353 37.14 17.13 -13.45
N LEU A 354 37.00 17.50 -14.73
CA LEU A 354 36.06 18.53 -15.17
C LEU A 354 34.61 18.07 -14.99
N ASP A 355 34.28 16.85 -15.43
CA ASP A 355 32.93 16.28 -15.29
C ASP A 355 32.50 16.20 -13.82
N LEU A 356 33.43 15.87 -12.93
CA LEU A 356 33.18 15.78 -11.50
C LEU A 356 33.15 17.16 -10.83
N MET A 357 34.13 18.04 -11.09
CA MET A 357 34.37 19.21 -10.25
C MET A 357 33.99 20.56 -10.89
N ASP A 358 33.82 20.66 -12.21
CA ASP A 358 33.34 21.90 -12.85
C ASP A 358 31.81 22.03 -12.80
N CYS A 359 31.27 22.02 -11.59
CA CYS A 359 29.85 22.17 -11.32
C CYS A 359 29.61 23.21 -10.20
N PRO A 360 28.36 23.67 -9.98
CA PRO A 360 28.03 24.56 -8.87
C PRO A 360 28.45 24.00 -7.50
N ASP A 361 28.64 24.87 -6.51
CA ASP A 361 29.22 24.52 -5.20
C ASP A 361 28.45 23.44 -4.43
N GLU A 362 27.13 23.39 -4.60
CA GLU A 362 26.28 22.36 -3.97
C GLU A 362 26.52 20.96 -4.53
N ARG A 363 26.99 20.85 -5.77
CA ARG A 363 27.30 19.57 -6.40
C ARG A 363 28.75 19.18 -6.12
N ASN A 364 28.96 17.93 -5.73
CA ASN A 364 30.28 17.35 -5.43
C ASN A 364 31.09 18.15 -4.40
N ARG A 365 30.39 18.77 -3.45
CA ARG A 365 30.97 19.61 -2.38
C ARG A 365 32.04 18.88 -1.58
N VAL A 366 31.81 17.61 -1.24
CA VAL A 366 32.75 16.77 -0.47
C VAL A 366 34.06 16.59 -1.23
N SER A 367 34.01 16.27 -2.53
CA SER A 367 35.22 16.11 -3.36
C SER A 367 36.01 17.41 -3.41
N LYS A 368 35.34 18.54 -3.68
CA LYS A 368 35.98 19.87 -3.75
C LYS A 368 36.59 20.32 -2.42
N GLN A 369 35.93 20.00 -1.30
CA GLN A 369 36.46 20.28 0.04
C GLN A 369 37.68 19.42 0.36
N THR A 370 37.66 18.15 -0.06
CA THR A 370 38.80 17.23 0.10
C THR A 370 39.99 17.71 -0.72
N VAL A 371 39.78 18.15 -1.96
CA VAL A 371 40.84 18.74 -2.80
C VAL A 371 41.49 19.93 -2.12
N ARG A 372 40.70 20.82 -1.53
CA ARG A 372 41.23 21.97 -0.79
C ARG A 372 42.10 21.55 0.39
N GLU A 373 41.71 20.53 1.14
CA GLU A 373 42.43 20.08 2.32
C GLU A 373 43.72 19.34 1.98
N VAL A 374 43.68 18.46 0.98
CA VAL A 374 44.81 17.59 0.64
C VAL A 374 45.80 18.29 -0.28
N PHE A 375 45.32 19.07 -1.25
CA PHE A 375 46.16 19.72 -2.27
C PHE A 375 46.22 21.25 -2.14
N GLY A 376 45.49 21.87 -1.20
CA GLY A 376 45.47 23.33 -1.05
C GLY A 376 44.67 24.08 -2.15
N VAL A 377 44.07 23.36 -3.10
CA VAL A 377 43.39 23.96 -4.26
C VAL A 377 41.94 24.32 -3.93
N LYS A 378 41.59 25.62 -4.02
CA LYS A 378 40.24 26.11 -3.70
C LYS A 378 39.29 26.00 -4.90
N LEU A 379 38.31 25.09 -4.80
CA LEU A 379 37.27 24.89 -5.82
C LEU A 379 35.86 25.36 -5.41
N LEU A 380 35.64 25.65 -4.12
CA LEU A 380 34.37 26.15 -3.57
C LEU A 380 34.42 27.67 -3.36
N GLY A 381 33.30 28.36 -3.58
CA GLY A 381 33.17 29.81 -3.39
C GLY A 381 34.00 30.62 -4.39
N VAL A 382 34.20 30.07 -5.59
CA VAL A 382 34.98 30.69 -6.68
C VAL A 382 34.15 30.74 -7.97
N ARG A 383 34.44 31.72 -8.84
CA ARG A 383 33.77 31.83 -10.16
C ARG A 383 34.11 30.63 -11.04
N ALA A 384 33.20 30.26 -11.96
CA ALA A 384 33.36 29.10 -12.83
C ALA A 384 34.70 29.09 -13.59
N ALA A 385 35.10 30.21 -14.19
CA ALA A 385 36.39 30.33 -14.88
C ALA A 385 37.60 30.09 -13.96
N ALA A 386 37.54 30.57 -12.71
CA ALA A 386 38.59 30.34 -11.72
C ALA A 386 38.63 28.89 -11.25
N ARG A 387 37.47 28.25 -11.08
CA ARG A 387 37.36 26.82 -10.77
C ARG A 387 37.94 25.95 -11.87
N ARG A 388 37.60 26.24 -13.13
CA ARG A 388 38.13 25.51 -14.30
C ARG A 388 39.66 25.62 -14.36
N ARG A 389 40.22 26.83 -14.23
CA ARG A 389 41.69 27.02 -14.13
C ARG A 389 42.32 26.17 -13.02
N ALA A 390 41.70 26.15 -11.85
CA ALA A 390 42.18 25.35 -10.73
C ALA A 390 42.11 23.83 -10.99
N ILE A 391 41.10 23.35 -11.75
CA ILE A 391 41.00 21.94 -12.17
C ILE A 391 42.08 21.60 -13.20
N PHE A 392 42.35 22.47 -14.18
CA PHE A 392 43.46 22.27 -15.13
C PHE A 392 44.80 22.19 -14.41
N ALA A 393 45.05 23.10 -13.47
CA ALA A 393 46.27 23.07 -12.65
C ALA A 393 46.37 21.81 -11.78
N LEU A 394 45.24 21.34 -11.21
CA LEU A 394 45.17 20.10 -10.46
C LEU A 394 45.48 18.87 -11.34
N ALA A 395 45.11 18.90 -12.62
CA ALA A 395 45.42 17.86 -13.59
C ALA A 395 46.82 18.02 -14.24
N GLY A 396 47.64 18.97 -13.78
CA GLY A 396 48.99 19.21 -14.27
C GLY A 396 49.11 20.07 -15.52
N PHE A 397 48.03 20.70 -15.98
CA PHE A 397 48.01 21.56 -17.17
C PHE A 397 48.16 23.04 -16.83
N ASN A 398 48.87 23.77 -17.68
CA ASN A 398 49.06 25.21 -17.53
C ASN A 398 47.94 26.02 -18.23
N GLU A 399 47.94 27.34 -18.01
CA GLU A 399 46.93 28.23 -18.61
C GLU A 399 47.01 28.33 -20.14
N ALA A 400 48.16 28.05 -20.74
CA ALA A 400 48.31 28.06 -22.20
C ALA A 400 47.56 26.88 -22.82
N PHE A 401 47.74 25.69 -22.25
CA PHE A 401 46.99 24.49 -22.65
C PHE A 401 45.49 24.65 -22.46
N GLN A 402 45.06 25.29 -21.36
CA GLN A 402 43.64 25.56 -21.16
C GLN A 402 43.06 26.42 -22.30
N ARG A 403 43.77 27.46 -22.76
CA ARG A 403 43.29 28.31 -23.86
C ARG A 403 43.17 27.53 -25.17
N GLU A 404 44.14 26.66 -25.46
CA GLU A 404 44.11 25.77 -26.63
C GLU A 404 42.95 24.78 -26.54
N TRP A 405 42.71 24.21 -25.36
CA TRP A 405 41.60 23.29 -25.10
C TRP A 405 40.22 23.98 -25.21
N ASP A 406 40.10 25.20 -24.67
CA ASP A 406 38.87 25.99 -24.79
C ASP A 406 38.59 26.33 -26.28
N ALA A 407 39.63 26.64 -27.06
CA ALA A 407 39.57 26.97 -28.50
C ALA A 407 39.30 25.77 -29.42
N ALA A 408 39.57 24.54 -28.97
CA ALA A 408 39.45 23.33 -29.79
C ALA A 408 38.02 23.00 -30.25
N GLY A 409 36.98 23.67 -29.72
CA GLY A 409 35.63 23.73 -30.29
C GLY A 409 34.79 22.46 -30.23
N THR A 410 35.37 21.27 -30.41
CA THR A 410 34.69 19.96 -30.38
C THR A 410 35.27 19.04 -29.29
N PRO A 411 34.47 18.11 -28.74
CA PRO A 411 34.95 17.11 -27.79
C PRO A 411 36.10 16.25 -28.32
N GLU A 412 36.07 15.86 -29.59
CA GLU A 412 37.07 15.02 -30.23
C GLU A 412 38.42 15.74 -30.37
N ALA A 413 38.40 17.03 -30.73
CA ALA A 413 39.59 17.86 -30.81
C ALA A 413 40.22 18.10 -29.43
N ARG A 414 39.38 18.31 -28.40
CA ARG A 414 39.81 18.44 -27.00
C ARG A 414 40.47 17.15 -26.49
N GLU A 415 39.90 16.00 -26.80
CA GLU A 415 40.45 14.70 -26.41
C GLU A 415 41.76 14.37 -27.16
N HIS A 416 41.87 14.78 -28.43
CA HIS A 416 43.11 14.66 -29.19
C HIS A 416 44.23 15.55 -28.63
N LEU A 417 43.91 16.78 -28.20
CA LEU A 417 44.87 17.68 -27.54
C LEU A 417 45.38 17.11 -26.21
N VAL A 418 44.48 16.58 -25.37
CA VAL A 418 44.86 15.94 -24.10
C VAL A 418 45.77 14.74 -24.34
N ARG A 419 45.45 13.85 -25.29
CA ARG A 419 46.32 12.71 -25.66
C ARG A 419 47.69 13.14 -26.19
N THR A 420 47.72 14.15 -27.05
CA THR A 420 48.96 14.66 -27.65
C THR A 420 49.86 15.32 -26.62
N HIS A 421 49.27 16.05 -25.66
CA HIS A 421 50.01 16.67 -24.57
C HIS A 421 50.50 15.64 -23.54
N ALA A 422 49.67 14.64 -23.19
CA ALA A 422 50.07 13.55 -22.29
C ALA A 422 51.27 12.75 -22.84
N ALA A 423 51.31 12.51 -24.16
CA ALA A 423 52.44 11.84 -24.83
C ALA A 423 53.75 12.65 -24.84
N ARG A 424 53.69 13.97 -24.59
CA ARG A 424 54.84 14.89 -24.56
C ARG A 424 55.40 15.14 -23.16
N MET A 425 54.71 14.66 -22.12
CA MET A 425 55.16 14.78 -20.73
C MET A 425 56.10 13.60 -20.40
N PRO A 426 57.29 13.83 -19.81
CA PRO A 426 58.12 12.73 -19.33
C PRO A 426 57.37 11.95 -18.25
N ALA A 427 57.42 10.61 -18.31
CA ALA A 427 56.84 9.73 -17.30
C ALA A 427 57.60 9.92 -15.98
N GLY A 428 57.13 10.86 -15.16
CA GLY A 428 57.81 11.24 -13.92
C GLY A 428 57.14 12.43 -13.24
N ILE A 429 56.22 12.11 -12.34
CA ILE A 429 55.84 12.88 -11.15
C ILE A 429 55.13 14.23 -11.41
N HIS A 430 53.87 14.23 -10.97
CA HIS A 430 52.97 15.37 -10.81
C HIS A 430 53.66 16.61 -10.17
N PRO A 431 53.59 17.83 -10.76
CA PRO A 431 54.21 19.04 -10.21
C PRO A 431 53.71 19.43 -8.81
N ALA A 432 52.46 19.11 -8.45
CA ALA A 432 51.98 19.35 -7.07
C ALA A 432 52.46 18.30 -6.04
N VAL A 433 53.09 17.20 -6.47
CA VAL A 433 53.73 16.20 -5.59
C VAL A 433 55.21 16.55 -5.34
N PHE A 434 55.81 17.43 -6.16
CA PHE A 434 57.21 17.86 -6.00
C PHE A 434 57.40 18.94 -4.93
N THR A 435 56.38 19.76 -4.64
CA THR A 435 56.52 20.86 -3.68
C THR A 435 56.40 20.46 -2.21
N GLN A 436 56.10 19.19 -1.89
CA GLN A 436 56.06 18.69 -0.50
C GLN A 436 57.11 17.61 -0.20
N SER A 437 57.73 16.98 -1.19
CA SER A 437 58.83 16.03 -0.98
C SER A 437 60.20 16.70 -0.76
N LEU A 438 60.32 18.01 -0.99
CA LEU A 438 61.54 18.79 -0.72
C LEU A 438 61.59 19.47 0.67
N VAL A 439 60.53 19.39 1.49
CA VAL A 439 60.52 20.04 2.82
C VAL A 439 60.87 19.06 3.97
N ALA A 440 61.01 17.76 3.69
CA ALA A 440 61.34 16.75 4.71
C ALA A 440 62.81 16.27 4.72
N HIS A 441 63.66 16.77 3.82
CA HIS A 441 65.09 16.44 3.80
C HIS A 441 65.94 17.70 3.71
N HIS A 442 65.92 18.53 4.77
CA HIS A 442 67.04 19.37 5.20
C HIS A 442 66.63 20.20 6.42
N VAL A 443 66.69 19.61 7.63
CA VAL A 443 67.20 20.27 8.84
C VAL A 443 67.67 19.14 9.79
N TRP A 444 68.87 19.30 10.33
CA TRP A 444 69.49 18.48 11.37
C TRP A 444 68.79 18.60 12.72
#